data_AF-A0AAC9F8N7-F1
#
_entry.id   AF-A0AAC9F8N7-F1
#
_cell.length_a   1.000
_cell.length_b   1.000
_cell.length_c   1.000
_cell.angle_alpha   90.00
_cell.angle_beta   90.00
_cell.angle_gamma   90.00
#
_symmetry.space_group_name_H-M   'P 1'
#
loop_
_entity.id
_entity.type
_entity.pdbx_description
1 polymer ?
#
loop_
_entity_poly.entity_id
_entity_poly.type
_entity_poly.pdbx_seq_one_letter_code
_entity_poly.pdbx_strand_id
1 'polypeptide(L)'
;MKLHFYVSLICVVVGLAGQIENAYADDVNDFKPVYKLRTDNECWPTNPANGTNSGECVTRSEYQTTTVPVFWEAYEEDVNGKTHKLITYWNYYGDQNGCTTWDSGHADDWEAITVHVVNHELEHVTYWQHNGRYTKAAETVEKDGEHPVVYVGKYSHGNYHDQRSRASADSWTFLTGGYCYYWKDPRGPGETWSPVAQHLDSVGFDDVFPGSTNPNLRSERPHQRTVCREDGGQVLAGIIDGTENTCDRNPNYLQDETMTLQSLFYLDIY
;
A
#
# COMPACT_ATOMS: atom_id res chain seq x y z
N MET A 1 -47.35 -32.56 -45.09
CA MET A 1 -47.05 -32.20 -43.69
C MET A 1 -46.10 -31.01 -43.69
N LYS A 2 -46.24 -30.06 -42.76
CA LYS A 2 -45.19 -29.05 -42.45
C LYS A 2 -44.65 -29.38 -41.07
N LEU A 3 -43.33 -29.59 -40.96
CA LEU A 3 -42.69 -29.77 -39.66
C LEU A 3 -42.60 -28.42 -38.94
N HIS A 4 -42.74 -28.41 -37.62
CA HIS A 4 -42.35 -27.27 -36.79
C HIS A 4 -41.03 -27.60 -36.11
N PHE A 5 -40.04 -26.71 -36.26
CA PHE A 5 -38.83 -26.74 -35.43
C PHE A 5 -39.02 -25.78 -34.27
N TYR A 6 -39.11 -26.31 -33.05
CA TYR A 6 -38.85 -25.54 -31.84
C TYR A 6 -37.33 -25.38 -31.73
N VAL A 7 -36.85 -24.14 -31.74
CA VAL A 7 -35.49 -23.81 -31.29
C VAL A 7 -35.60 -23.43 -29.81
N SER A 8 -34.93 -24.18 -28.95
CA SER A 8 -34.94 -23.91 -27.50
C SER A 8 -34.03 -22.72 -27.19
N LEU A 9 -34.57 -21.68 -26.56
CA LEU A 9 -33.84 -20.46 -26.22
C LEU A 9 -33.08 -20.64 -24.89
N ILE A 10 -31.97 -21.38 -24.93
CA ILE A 10 -31.09 -21.60 -23.76
C ILE A 10 -29.64 -21.34 -24.17
N CYS A 11 -29.13 -20.12 -23.91
CA CYS A 11 -27.70 -19.78 -23.67
C CYS A 11 -27.44 -18.26 -23.64
N VAL A 12 -27.92 -17.52 -22.61
CA VAL A 12 -27.39 -16.17 -22.27
C VAL A 12 -27.42 -15.96 -20.75
N VAL A 13 -26.49 -16.59 -20.02
CA VAL A 13 -26.25 -16.32 -18.58
C VAL A 13 -24.75 -16.44 -18.24
N VAL A 14 -24.08 -17.46 -18.77
CA VAL A 14 -22.69 -17.83 -18.42
C VAL A 14 -21.64 -16.76 -18.79
N GLY A 15 -21.95 -15.85 -19.72
CA GLY A 15 -20.98 -14.84 -20.19
C GLY A 15 -20.66 -13.72 -19.21
N LEU A 16 -21.63 -13.28 -18.39
CA LEU A 16 -21.46 -12.08 -17.55
C LEU A 16 -20.50 -12.31 -16.37
N ALA A 17 -20.62 -13.44 -15.67
CA ALA A 17 -19.75 -13.76 -14.54
C ALA A 17 -18.26 -13.81 -14.96
N GLY A 18 -17.96 -14.46 -16.09
CA GLY A 18 -16.60 -14.57 -16.62
C GLY A 18 -16.03 -13.27 -17.20
N GLN A 19 -16.84 -12.23 -17.43
CA GLN A 19 -16.31 -10.89 -17.75
C GLN A 19 -16.00 -10.10 -16.49
N ILE A 20 -16.79 -10.26 -15.43
CA ILE A 20 -16.57 -9.61 -14.13
C ILE A 20 -15.28 -10.15 -13.48
N GLU A 21 -15.05 -11.48 -13.48
CA GLU A 21 -13.82 -12.06 -12.91
C GLU A 21 -12.52 -11.59 -13.60
N ASN A 22 -12.53 -11.32 -14.91
CA ASN A 22 -11.34 -10.80 -15.61
C ASN A 22 -11.04 -9.33 -15.23
N ALA A 23 -12.06 -8.47 -15.16
CA ALA A 23 -11.90 -7.05 -14.85
C ALA A 23 -11.40 -6.76 -13.41
N TYR A 24 -11.31 -7.77 -12.53
CA TYR A 24 -10.58 -7.67 -11.26
C TYR A 24 -9.11 -8.06 -11.39
N ALA A 25 -8.79 -9.04 -12.24
CA ALA A 25 -7.42 -9.49 -12.45
C ALA A 25 -6.56 -8.44 -13.17
N ASP A 26 -7.17 -7.65 -14.06
CA ASP A 26 -6.51 -6.60 -14.83
C ASP A 26 -6.11 -5.41 -13.91
N ASP A 27 -7.08 -4.71 -13.27
CA ASP A 27 -6.80 -3.57 -12.35
C ASP A 27 -5.75 -3.90 -11.26
N VAL A 28 -5.83 -5.10 -10.68
CA VAL A 28 -4.94 -5.56 -9.59
C VAL A 28 -3.51 -5.80 -10.08
N ASN A 29 -3.30 -6.10 -11.36
CA ASN A 29 -1.96 -6.28 -11.93
C ASN A 29 -1.43 -5.00 -12.59
N ASP A 30 -2.30 -4.18 -13.16
CA ASP A 30 -1.94 -2.93 -13.83
C ASP A 30 -1.63 -1.80 -12.83
N PHE A 31 -2.37 -1.70 -11.73
CA PHE A 31 -2.17 -0.65 -10.71
C PHE A 31 -1.46 -1.11 -9.44
N LYS A 32 -0.81 -2.28 -9.47
CA LYS A 32 0.06 -2.72 -8.37
C LYS A 32 1.27 -1.78 -8.20
N PRO A 33 1.74 -1.55 -6.98
CA PRO A 33 2.94 -0.75 -6.72
C PRO A 33 4.22 -1.36 -7.28
N VAL A 34 5.15 -0.49 -7.72
CA VAL A 34 6.57 -0.83 -7.89
C VAL A 34 7.37 -0.15 -6.79
N TYR A 35 7.89 -0.95 -5.86
CA TYR A 35 8.65 -0.44 -4.73
C TYR A 35 10.12 -0.24 -5.10
N LYS A 36 10.72 0.80 -4.54
CA LYS A 36 12.17 0.98 -4.46
C LYS A 36 12.59 0.66 -3.01
N LEU A 37 13.57 -0.22 -2.84
CA LEU A 37 14.07 -0.74 -1.55
C LEU A 37 15.55 -0.37 -1.42
N ARG A 38 16.01 0.14 -0.27
CA ARG A 38 17.38 0.72 -0.20
C ARG A 38 18.43 -0.38 -0.32
N THR A 39 19.60 -0.08 -0.89
CA THR A 39 20.70 -1.08 -0.93
C THR A 39 21.20 -1.50 0.46
N ASP A 40 20.86 -0.71 1.49
CA ASP A 40 21.13 -0.94 2.91
C ASP A 40 19.84 -1.02 3.75
N ASN A 41 18.72 -1.53 3.21
CA ASN A 41 17.57 -1.89 4.03
C ASN A 41 17.98 -2.92 5.10
N GLU A 42 17.57 -2.70 6.36
CA GLU A 42 17.98 -3.57 7.49
C GLU A 42 17.10 -4.82 7.55
N CYS A 43 15.82 -4.68 7.21
CA CYS A 43 14.90 -5.78 6.93
C CYS A 43 14.50 -5.75 5.45
N TRP A 44 14.37 -6.93 4.83
CA TRP A 44 13.89 -7.07 3.45
C TRP A 44 12.50 -7.71 3.42
N PRO A 45 11.66 -7.39 2.42
CA PRO A 45 10.32 -7.98 2.30
C PRO A 45 10.39 -9.50 2.30
N THR A 46 9.37 -10.15 2.86
CA THR A 46 9.29 -11.61 2.91
C THR A 46 7.84 -12.10 2.86
N ASN A 47 7.66 -13.42 2.80
CA ASN A 47 6.34 -14.04 2.96
C ASN A 47 6.05 -14.22 4.45
N PRO A 48 4.82 -13.98 4.95
CA PRO A 48 4.43 -14.44 6.28
C PRO A 48 4.49 -15.97 6.35
N ALA A 49 5.12 -16.50 7.40
CA ALA A 49 5.26 -17.95 7.59
C ALA A 49 4.50 -18.42 8.85
N ASN A 50 3.25 -17.99 9.00
CA ASN A 50 2.39 -18.28 10.15
C ASN A 50 3.08 -17.91 11.48
N GLY A 51 3.76 -16.75 11.51
CA GLY A 51 4.50 -16.29 12.67
C GLY A 51 5.86 -16.96 12.92
N THR A 52 6.28 -17.92 12.08
CA THR A 52 7.59 -18.60 12.24
C THR A 52 8.78 -17.65 12.07
N ASN A 53 8.63 -16.61 11.26
CA ASN A 53 9.61 -15.54 11.01
C ASN A 53 9.28 -14.22 11.73
N SER A 54 8.42 -14.28 12.77
CA SER A 54 8.12 -13.14 13.65
C SER A 54 9.39 -12.70 14.39
N GLY A 55 9.81 -11.45 14.18
CA GLY A 55 11.04 -10.89 14.74
C GLY A 55 12.31 -11.25 13.97
N GLU A 56 12.21 -11.85 12.77
CA GLU A 56 13.36 -12.26 11.96
C GLU A 56 13.49 -11.46 10.65
N CYS A 57 14.58 -10.69 10.52
CA CYS A 57 14.89 -9.99 9.27
C CYS A 57 15.57 -10.89 8.24
N VAL A 58 14.95 -10.95 7.07
CA VAL A 58 15.52 -11.54 5.85
C VAL A 58 16.60 -10.62 5.27
N THR A 59 17.73 -11.18 4.86
CA THR A 59 18.81 -10.42 4.22
C THR A 59 18.51 -10.13 2.74
N ARG A 60 19.15 -9.10 2.17
CA ARG A 60 19.08 -8.81 0.73
C ARG A 60 19.36 -10.03 -0.14
N SER A 61 20.32 -10.86 0.24
CA SER A 61 20.69 -12.10 -0.47
C SER A 61 19.56 -13.12 -0.51
N GLU A 62 18.85 -13.30 0.59
CA GLU A 62 17.74 -14.26 0.68
C GLU A 62 16.50 -13.73 -0.06
N TYR A 63 16.20 -12.45 0.12
CA TYR A 63 15.18 -11.73 -0.66
C TYR A 63 15.43 -11.85 -2.17
N GLN A 64 16.65 -11.60 -2.65
CA GLN A 64 17.01 -11.71 -4.08
C GLN A 64 16.90 -13.13 -4.65
N THR A 65 16.79 -14.16 -3.79
CA THR A 65 16.53 -15.55 -4.21
C THR A 65 15.06 -15.99 -4.03
N THR A 66 14.19 -15.12 -3.52
CA THR A 66 12.82 -15.45 -3.11
C THR A 66 11.80 -14.63 -3.89
N THR A 67 10.76 -15.27 -4.45
CA THR A 67 9.60 -14.54 -4.96
C THR A 67 8.79 -14.02 -3.78
N VAL A 68 8.86 -12.72 -3.51
CA VAL A 68 8.05 -12.06 -2.47
C VAL A 68 6.85 -11.37 -3.12
N PRO A 69 5.62 -11.74 -2.75
CA PRO A 69 4.39 -11.12 -3.25
C PRO A 69 4.00 -9.86 -2.47
N VAL A 70 2.99 -9.16 -2.97
CA VAL A 70 2.12 -8.33 -2.13
C VAL A 70 0.73 -8.94 -2.06
N PHE A 71 0.07 -8.74 -0.92
CA PHE A 71 -1.24 -9.30 -0.63
C PHE A 71 -2.31 -8.24 -0.84
N TRP A 72 -3.33 -8.49 -1.67
CA TRP A 72 -4.30 -7.47 -2.08
C TRP A 72 -5.73 -7.79 -1.63
N GLU A 73 -6.49 -6.75 -1.36
CA GLU A 73 -7.95 -6.80 -1.21
C GLU A 73 -8.57 -5.58 -1.91
N ALA A 74 -9.84 -5.69 -2.32
CA ALA A 74 -10.54 -4.62 -3.02
C ALA A 74 -11.92 -4.31 -2.42
N TYR A 75 -12.36 -3.07 -2.61
CA TYR A 75 -13.71 -2.60 -2.36
C TYR A 75 -14.21 -1.88 -3.61
N GLU A 76 -15.39 -2.25 -4.12
CA GLU A 76 -15.93 -1.76 -5.39
C GLU A 76 -17.34 -1.19 -5.19
N GLU A 77 -17.65 -0.09 -5.86
CA GLU A 77 -18.98 0.54 -5.87
C GLU A 77 -19.25 1.25 -7.20
N ASP A 78 -20.46 1.09 -7.75
CA ASP A 78 -20.91 1.84 -8.93
C ASP A 78 -21.51 3.19 -8.51
N VAL A 79 -20.77 4.29 -8.76
CA VAL A 79 -21.18 5.65 -8.39
C VAL A 79 -21.31 6.51 -9.65
N ASN A 80 -22.42 7.23 -9.77
CA ASN A 80 -22.73 8.13 -10.90
C ASN A 80 -22.58 7.51 -12.32
N GLY A 81 -22.65 6.18 -12.43
CA GLY A 81 -22.46 5.46 -13.69
C GLY A 81 -21.00 5.15 -14.06
N LYS A 82 -20.07 5.31 -13.12
CA LYS A 82 -18.70 4.79 -13.18
C LYS A 82 -18.53 3.68 -12.14
N THR A 83 -17.68 2.69 -12.41
CA THR A 83 -17.26 1.69 -11.42
C THR A 83 -16.00 2.20 -10.72
N HIS A 84 -16.08 2.40 -9.40
CA HIS A 84 -14.97 2.83 -8.56
C HIS A 84 -14.43 1.66 -7.75
N LYS A 85 -13.10 1.59 -7.58
CA LYS A 85 -12.41 0.55 -6.81
C LYS A 85 -11.36 1.15 -5.87
N LEU A 86 -11.31 0.68 -4.63
CA LEU A 86 -10.18 0.85 -3.72
C LEU A 86 -9.45 -0.48 -3.61
N ILE A 87 -8.27 -0.60 -4.20
CA ILE A 87 -7.42 -1.79 -4.08
C ILE A 87 -6.31 -1.46 -3.08
N THR A 88 -6.22 -2.22 -1.98
CA THR A 88 -5.13 -2.08 -1.01
C THR A 88 -4.16 -3.24 -1.15
N TYR A 89 -2.89 -2.92 -1.39
CA TYR A 89 -1.78 -3.86 -1.40
C TYR A 89 -1.04 -3.77 -0.06
N TRP A 90 -0.75 -4.93 0.51
CA TRP A 90 -0.06 -5.13 1.77
C TRP A 90 1.30 -5.79 1.52
N ASN A 91 2.36 -5.25 2.12
CA ASN A 91 3.71 -5.78 2.07
C ASN A 91 4.20 -6.13 3.49
N TYR A 92 4.81 -7.32 3.64
CA TYR A 92 5.20 -7.89 4.94
C TYR A 92 6.71 -7.97 5.14
N TYR A 93 7.15 -7.73 6.37
CA TYR A 93 8.50 -7.97 6.86
C TYR A 93 8.41 -8.74 8.19
N GLY A 94 9.35 -9.67 8.45
CA GLY A 94 9.35 -10.42 9.70
C GLY A 94 9.55 -9.54 10.94
N ASP A 95 10.24 -8.41 10.79
CA ASP A 95 10.50 -7.42 11.83
C ASP A 95 10.58 -6.00 11.28
N GLN A 96 10.23 -5.02 12.11
CA GLN A 96 10.54 -3.61 11.94
C GLN A 96 11.70 -3.27 12.88
N ASN A 97 12.89 -2.97 12.36
CA ASN A 97 14.00 -2.60 13.23
C ASN A 97 13.75 -1.24 13.92
N GLY A 98 14.09 -1.13 15.21
CA GLY A 98 14.03 0.13 15.94
C GLY A 98 14.98 1.19 15.37
N CYS A 99 14.48 2.38 15.04
CA CYS A 99 15.29 3.48 14.52
C CYS A 99 16.22 4.12 15.57
N THR A 100 15.73 4.27 16.80
CA THR A 100 16.39 5.09 17.83
C THR A 100 16.41 4.39 19.18
N THR A 101 17.12 4.95 20.15
CA THR A 101 17.11 4.46 21.55
C THR A 101 15.74 4.53 22.24
N TRP A 102 14.70 5.06 21.58
CA TRP A 102 13.34 5.20 22.09
C TRP A 102 12.29 4.45 21.24
N ASP A 103 12.69 3.93 20.09
CA ASP A 103 11.89 3.04 19.23
C ASP A 103 12.55 1.66 19.26
N SER A 104 11.88 0.67 19.86
CA SER A 104 12.40 -0.69 19.97
C SER A 104 12.28 -1.48 18.66
N GLY A 105 11.48 -1.02 17.70
CA GLY A 105 10.97 -1.89 16.65
C GLY A 105 9.85 -2.81 17.13
N HIS A 106 9.32 -3.62 16.21
CA HIS A 106 8.35 -4.69 16.49
C HIS A 106 8.36 -5.77 15.41
N ALA A 107 8.04 -7.01 15.80
CA ALA A 107 7.83 -8.11 14.89
C ALA A 107 6.59 -7.92 13.97
N ASP A 108 6.54 -8.72 12.90
CA ASP A 108 5.40 -8.86 11.97
C ASP A 108 4.92 -7.52 11.39
N ASP A 109 5.81 -6.84 10.68
CA ASP A 109 5.52 -5.53 10.11
C ASP A 109 4.66 -5.65 8.83
N TRP A 110 3.53 -4.95 8.81
CA TRP A 110 2.50 -5.00 7.77
C TRP A 110 2.21 -3.58 7.26
N GLU A 111 2.88 -3.21 6.17
CA GLU A 111 2.78 -1.89 5.55
C GLU A 111 1.89 -1.89 4.30
N ALA A 112 1.33 -0.73 3.95
CA ALA A 112 0.19 -0.64 3.02
C ALA A 112 0.30 0.47 1.96
N ILE A 113 -0.37 0.24 0.82
CA ILE A 113 -0.67 1.26 -0.19
C ILE A 113 -2.05 1.00 -0.80
N THR A 114 -2.88 2.04 -0.89
CA THR A 114 -4.25 1.94 -1.44
C THR A 114 -4.38 2.78 -2.70
N VAL A 115 -4.74 2.17 -3.83
CA VAL A 115 -5.08 2.89 -5.07
C VAL A 115 -6.58 3.06 -5.21
N HIS A 116 -7.00 4.22 -5.73
CA HIS A 116 -8.38 4.49 -6.18
C HIS A 116 -8.40 4.50 -7.70
N VAL A 117 -9.14 3.54 -8.27
CA VAL A 117 -9.29 3.34 -9.71
C VAL A 117 -10.74 3.59 -10.09
N VAL A 118 -10.97 4.21 -11.24
CA VAL A 118 -12.31 4.53 -11.75
C VAL A 118 -12.36 4.15 -13.23
N ASN A 119 -13.23 3.22 -13.62
CA ASN A 119 -13.34 2.72 -15.01
C ASN A 119 -11.99 2.28 -15.65
N HIS A 120 -11.12 1.58 -14.91
CA HIS A 120 -9.73 1.26 -15.29
C HIS A 120 -8.78 2.47 -15.47
N GLU A 121 -9.08 3.63 -14.89
CA GLU A 121 -8.16 4.77 -14.81
C GLU A 121 -7.74 5.03 -13.34
N LEU A 122 -6.44 5.07 -13.07
CA LEU A 122 -5.91 5.38 -11.73
C LEU A 122 -6.08 6.86 -11.42
N GLU A 123 -6.94 7.20 -10.45
CA GLU A 123 -7.26 8.58 -10.07
C GLU A 123 -6.50 9.02 -8.82
N HIS A 124 -6.34 8.15 -7.81
CA HIS A 124 -5.62 8.50 -6.56
C HIS A 124 -4.76 7.36 -6.00
N VAL A 125 -3.73 7.72 -5.23
CA VAL A 125 -2.84 6.80 -4.52
C VAL A 125 -2.66 7.26 -3.06
N THR A 126 -2.92 6.36 -2.12
CA THR A 126 -2.81 6.59 -0.67
C THR A 126 -1.61 5.85 -0.10
N TYR A 127 -0.65 6.61 0.40
CA TYR A 127 0.60 6.13 0.96
C TYR A 127 0.49 6.07 2.49
N TRP A 128 0.68 4.87 3.07
CA TRP A 128 0.59 4.63 4.51
C TRP A 128 1.99 4.69 5.16
N GLN A 129 2.00 5.11 6.42
CA GLN A 129 3.17 5.24 7.30
C GLN A 129 2.69 4.90 8.70
N HIS A 130 2.69 3.62 9.04
CA HIS A 130 2.08 3.11 10.27
C HIS A 130 0.62 3.54 10.41
N ASN A 131 0.31 4.30 11.46
CA ASN A 131 -1.01 4.85 11.74
C ASN A 131 -1.32 6.15 10.97
N GLY A 132 -0.32 6.76 10.32
CA GLY A 132 -0.44 7.90 9.42
C GLY A 132 -0.64 7.46 7.96
N ARG A 133 -1.24 8.34 7.14
CA ARG A 133 -1.53 8.09 5.72
C ARG A 133 -1.80 9.40 5.00
N TYR A 134 -1.58 9.46 3.68
CA TYR A 134 -1.88 10.65 2.88
C TYR A 134 -2.18 10.24 1.43
N THR A 135 -3.09 10.97 0.79
CA THR A 135 -3.64 10.67 -0.52
C THR A 135 -3.14 11.69 -1.55
N LYS A 136 -2.72 11.19 -2.71
CA LYS A 136 -2.24 11.96 -3.86
C LYS A 136 -3.13 11.70 -5.07
N ALA A 137 -3.36 12.73 -5.87
CA ALA A 137 -3.92 12.59 -7.21
C ALA A 137 -2.87 11.95 -8.13
N ALA A 138 -3.28 11.03 -9.01
CA ALA A 138 -2.37 10.12 -9.70
C ALA A 138 -1.44 10.80 -10.72
N GLU A 139 -1.78 11.98 -11.21
CA GLU A 139 -0.94 12.83 -12.05
C GLU A 139 0.20 13.53 -11.27
N THR A 140 0.14 13.50 -9.94
CA THR A 140 1.19 14.00 -9.03
C THR A 140 2.15 12.91 -8.53
N VAL A 141 1.96 11.67 -8.98
CA VAL A 141 2.68 10.47 -8.54
C VAL A 141 3.65 9.99 -9.63
N GLU A 142 4.85 9.57 -9.23
CA GLU A 142 5.79 8.88 -10.12
C GLU A 142 5.25 7.47 -10.46
N LYS A 143 5.29 7.07 -11.74
CA LYS A 143 4.84 5.74 -12.18
C LYS A 143 5.91 5.00 -13.01
N ASP A 144 5.89 3.67 -12.95
CA ASP A 144 6.71 2.75 -13.74
C ASP A 144 5.78 1.97 -14.69
N GLY A 145 5.42 2.59 -15.81
CA GLY A 145 4.21 2.23 -16.57
C GLY A 145 2.96 2.80 -15.89
N GLU A 146 1.94 1.98 -15.65
CA GLU A 146 0.78 2.36 -14.82
C GLU A 146 0.98 2.08 -13.32
N HIS A 147 2.03 1.33 -12.97
CA HIS A 147 2.35 0.98 -11.59
C HIS A 147 2.79 2.22 -10.81
N PRO A 148 2.11 2.63 -9.71
CA PRO A 148 2.60 3.74 -8.88
C PRO A 148 3.93 3.36 -8.22
N VAL A 149 4.90 4.27 -8.27
CA VAL A 149 6.20 4.09 -7.60
C VAL A 149 6.03 4.35 -6.11
N VAL A 150 6.67 3.50 -5.32
CA VAL A 150 6.65 3.55 -3.85
C VAL A 150 8.07 3.53 -3.33
N TYR A 151 8.41 4.51 -2.50
CA TYR A 151 9.68 4.58 -1.81
C TYR A 151 9.51 4.10 -0.37
N VAL A 152 10.39 3.22 0.12
CA VAL A 152 10.21 2.47 1.38
C VAL A 152 11.14 2.96 2.51
N GLY A 153 10.63 3.10 3.73
CA GLY A 153 11.43 3.45 4.91
C GLY A 153 12.53 2.42 5.21
N LYS A 154 13.76 2.87 5.54
CA LYS A 154 14.92 1.98 5.71
C LYS A 154 14.75 0.95 6.84
N TYR A 155 14.23 1.40 7.98
CA TYR A 155 14.02 0.60 9.19
C TYR A 155 12.54 0.33 9.44
N SER A 156 11.70 1.34 9.14
CA SER A 156 10.28 1.37 9.51
C SER A 156 9.32 1.10 8.35
N HIS A 157 9.85 0.75 7.17
CA HIS A 157 9.17 0.31 5.95
C HIS A 157 8.00 1.14 5.35
N GLY A 158 7.59 2.23 6.00
CA GLY A 158 6.51 3.10 5.54
C GLY A 158 6.68 3.61 4.12
N ASN A 159 5.56 3.83 3.47
CA ASN A 159 5.46 4.05 2.03
C ASN A 159 5.43 5.55 1.69
N TYR A 160 6.17 5.96 0.67
CA TYR A 160 6.31 7.36 0.24
C TYR A 160 6.14 7.54 -1.27
N HIS A 161 5.44 8.61 -1.67
CA HIS A 161 5.31 9.03 -3.08
C HIS A 161 6.58 9.65 -3.67
N ASP A 162 7.54 10.05 -2.82
CA ASP A 162 8.69 10.83 -3.24
C ASP A 162 9.94 10.51 -2.41
N GLN A 163 11.12 10.78 -2.98
CA GLN A 163 12.40 10.52 -2.32
C GLN A 163 12.77 11.54 -1.22
N ARG A 164 11.99 12.63 -1.07
CA ARG A 164 12.21 13.85 -0.27
C ARG A 164 13.63 14.43 -0.37
N SER A 165 13.75 15.58 -1.03
CA SER A 165 15.01 16.35 -1.09
C SER A 165 15.56 16.73 0.30
N ARG A 166 14.68 16.81 1.32
CA ARG A 166 14.82 17.55 2.58
C ARG A 166 15.91 17.08 3.57
N ALA A 167 16.56 15.94 3.35
CA ALA A 167 17.75 15.56 4.12
C ALA A 167 19.04 16.10 3.43
N SER A 168 19.44 17.32 3.79
CA SER A 168 20.78 17.87 3.50
C SER A 168 21.86 17.12 4.31
N ALA A 169 23.10 17.09 3.83
CA ALA A 169 24.22 16.62 4.65
C ALA A 169 24.45 17.52 5.89
N ASP A 170 23.99 18.77 5.81
CA ASP A 170 24.25 19.85 6.76
C ASP A 170 23.25 19.90 7.94
N SER A 171 22.25 19.00 7.97
CA SER A 171 21.27 18.94 9.06
C SER A 171 21.77 18.03 10.20
N TRP A 172 21.69 18.52 11.43
CA TRP A 172 22.12 17.82 12.67
C TRP A 172 21.50 16.41 12.84
N THR A 173 20.38 16.14 12.15
CA THR A 173 19.73 14.83 12.05
C THR A 173 20.62 13.70 11.51
N PHE A 174 21.72 14.03 10.81
CA PHE A 174 22.73 13.04 10.39
C PHE A 174 23.39 12.32 11.60
N LEU A 175 23.48 12.99 12.76
CA LEU A 175 24.02 12.42 14.00
C LEU A 175 22.95 11.77 14.89
N THR A 176 21.66 11.84 14.53
CA THR A 176 20.53 11.39 15.37
C THR A 176 19.55 10.46 14.65
N GLY A 177 19.95 9.85 13.52
CA GLY A 177 19.13 8.83 12.84
C GLY A 177 17.96 9.37 12.01
N GLY A 178 17.93 10.64 11.61
CA GLY A 178 16.84 11.22 10.78
C GLY A 178 16.74 10.69 9.34
N TYR A 179 17.25 9.49 9.09
CA TYR A 179 17.19 8.73 7.83
C TYR A 179 16.42 7.40 7.99
N CYS A 180 15.91 7.04 9.19
CA CYS A 180 15.37 5.69 9.37
C CYS A 180 14.02 5.44 8.69
N TYR A 181 13.07 6.37 8.89
CA TYR A 181 11.69 6.22 8.46
C TYR A 181 11.52 6.60 6.99
N TYR A 182 12.41 7.45 6.47
CA TYR A 182 12.32 8.03 5.13
C TYR A 182 13.29 7.38 4.14
N TRP A 183 12.88 7.32 2.87
CA TRP A 183 13.66 6.72 1.79
C TRP A 183 15.08 7.25 1.63
N LYS A 184 15.26 8.59 1.54
CA LYS A 184 16.34 9.25 0.76
C LYS A 184 17.67 8.49 0.72
N ASP A 185 17.89 7.76 -0.37
CA ASP A 185 19.15 7.09 -0.65
C ASP A 185 20.03 7.97 -1.56
N PRO A 186 21.13 8.57 -1.04
CA PRO A 186 22.01 9.41 -1.85
C PRO A 186 22.89 8.62 -2.84
N ARG A 187 22.78 7.28 -2.89
CA ARG A 187 23.56 6.40 -3.77
C ARG A 187 22.81 6.00 -5.05
N GLY A 188 21.51 6.29 -5.15
CA GLY A 188 20.63 5.93 -6.27
C GLY A 188 19.35 5.20 -5.83
N PRO A 189 18.48 4.78 -6.77
CA PRO A 189 17.14 4.25 -6.48
C PRO A 189 17.09 2.83 -5.89
N GLY A 190 18.17 2.35 -5.27
CA GLY A 190 18.19 1.08 -4.55
C GLY A 190 18.03 -0.18 -5.42
N GLU A 191 17.44 -1.20 -4.83
CA GLU A 191 16.80 -2.34 -5.50
C GLU A 191 15.40 -1.92 -5.97
N THR A 192 14.90 -2.46 -7.09
CA THR A 192 13.48 -2.31 -7.47
C THR A 192 12.75 -3.64 -7.26
N TRP A 193 11.67 -3.60 -6.47
CA TRP A 193 10.77 -4.73 -6.22
C TRP A 193 9.46 -4.51 -6.98
N SER A 194 9.26 -5.32 -8.01
CA SER A 194 8.01 -5.40 -8.79
C SER A 194 7.30 -6.72 -8.43
N PRO A 195 6.48 -6.74 -7.37
CA PRO A 195 5.88 -7.98 -6.85
C PRO A 195 4.89 -8.64 -7.82
N VAL A 196 4.56 -9.90 -7.51
CA VAL A 196 3.32 -10.54 -7.93
C VAL A 196 2.24 -10.27 -6.88
N ALA A 197 0.99 -10.08 -7.31
CA ALA A 197 -0.14 -9.86 -6.41
C ALA A 197 -0.81 -11.20 -6.03
N GLN A 198 -1.12 -11.41 -4.75
CA GLN A 198 -1.88 -12.56 -4.24
C GLN A 198 -3.09 -12.06 -3.43
N HIS A 199 -4.25 -12.72 -3.49
CA HIS A 199 -5.42 -12.26 -2.74
C HIS A 199 -5.18 -12.42 -1.23
N LEU A 200 -5.58 -11.43 -0.43
CA LEU A 200 -5.24 -11.35 0.99
C LEU A 200 -5.72 -12.56 1.82
N ASP A 201 -6.80 -13.23 1.42
CA ASP A 201 -7.28 -14.47 2.04
C ASP A 201 -6.30 -15.66 1.91
N SER A 202 -5.19 -15.53 1.16
CA SER A 202 -4.09 -16.52 1.19
C SER A 202 -3.20 -16.41 2.42
N VAL A 203 -3.29 -15.32 3.18
CA VAL A 203 -2.59 -15.11 4.46
C VAL A 203 -3.44 -15.70 5.60
N GLY A 204 -2.80 -16.38 6.55
CA GLY A 204 -3.52 -17.01 7.65
C GLY A 204 -4.13 -16.01 8.62
N PHE A 205 -5.28 -16.38 9.19
CA PHE A 205 -5.87 -15.67 10.34
C PHE A 205 -5.06 -15.88 11.64
N ASP A 206 -4.22 -16.92 11.68
CA ASP A 206 -3.40 -17.28 12.85
C ASP A 206 -2.04 -16.56 12.86
N ASP A 207 -1.70 -15.82 11.81
CA ASP A 207 -0.39 -15.20 11.57
C ASP A 207 -0.26 -13.88 12.38
N VAL A 208 -0.31 -13.95 13.72
CA VAL A 208 -0.62 -12.81 14.61
C VAL A 208 0.23 -12.80 15.89
N PHE A 209 0.86 -11.66 16.19
CA PHE A 209 1.55 -11.40 17.47
C PHE A 209 1.04 -10.12 18.16
N PRO A 210 1.20 -9.98 19.49
CA PRO A 210 0.73 -8.79 20.22
C PRO A 210 1.50 -7.52 19.83
N GLY A 211 0.83 -6.62 19.11
CA GLY A 211 1.37 -5.33 18.66
C GLY A 211 1.30 -5.16 17.15
N SER A 212 1.54 -6.24 16.41
CA SER A 212 1.26 -6.29 14.97
C SER A 212 -0.24 -6.35 14.70
N THR A 213 -0.67 -5.73 13.60
CA THR A 213 -2.03 -5.87 13.08
C THR A 213 -1.97 -6.70 11.81
N ASN A 214 -2.13 -8.02 11.94
CA ASN A 214 -2.43 -8.87 10.79
C ASN A 214 -3.64 -8.26 10.05
N PRO A 215 -3.52 -7.96 8.74
CA PRO A 215 -4.56 -7.27 7.99
C PRO A 215 -5.92 -7.99 8.05
N ASN A 216 -5.99 -9.31 8.22
CA ASN A 216 -7.25 -10.05 8.32
C ASN A 216 -7.97 -9.93 9.68
N LEU A 217 -7.31 -9.44 10.74
CA LEU A 217 -7.89 -9.28 12.10
C LEU A 217 -8.06 -7.83 12.59
N ARG A 218 -7.73 -6.84 11.77
CA ARG A 218 -7.85 -5.41 12.11
C ARG A 218 -9.30 -4.96 12.38
N SER A 219 -9.46 -3.97 13.26
CA SER A 219 -10.76 -3.37 13.60
C SER A 219 -11.42 -2.58 12.47
N GLU A 220 -10.62 -1.99 11.57
CA GLU A 220 -11.07 -1.13 10.48
C GLU A 220 -10.43 -1.54 9.15
N ARG A 221 -11.26 -1.71 8.11
CA ARG A 221 -10.83 -1.95 6.72
C ARG A 221 -10.35 -0.62 6.07
N PRO A 222 -9.37 -0.62 5.15
CA PRO A 222 -8.79 0.60 4.55
C PRO A 222 -9.82 1.61 4.07
N HIS A 223 -10.86 1.19 3.34
CA HIS A 223 -11.92 2.07 2.83
C HIS A 223 -12.66 2.86 3.94
N GLN A 224 -12.69 2.33 5.17
CA GLN A 224 -13.31 2.96 6.33
C GLN A 224 -12.40 4.00 6.99
N ARG A 225 -11.07 3.91 6.76
CA ARG A 225 -10.10 4.86 7.30
C ARG A 225 -10.04 6.13 6.46
N THR A 226 -9.51 7.18 7.05
CA THR A 226 -9.51 8.55 6.52
C THR A 226 -8.47 8.80 5.42
N VAL A 227 -8.71 9.75 4.51
CA VAL A 227 -7.79 10.11 3.39
C VAL A 227 -6.45 10.71 3.85
N CYS A 228 -6.41 11.20 5.10
CA CYS A 228 -5.23 11.72 5.80
C CYS A 228 -5.44 11.70 7.32
N ARG A 229 -4.47 12.17 8.11
CA ARG A 229 -4.53 12.22 9.57
C ARG A 229 -3.84 13.47 10.14
N GLU A 230 -4.49 14.20 11.04
CA GLU A 230 -3.95 15.40 11.70
C GLU A 230 -3.13 15.08 12.97
N ASP A 231 -3.52 14.05 13.73
CA ASP A 231 -3.06 13.77 15.11
C ASP A 231 -2.04 12.61 15.24
N GLY A 232 -1.24 12.37 14.19
CA GLY A 232 -0.75 11.03 13.85
C GLY A 232 0.25 10.21 14.71
N GLY A 233 1.02 10.65 15.71
CA GLY A 233 1.00 11.90 16.47
C GLY A 233 2.28 12.46 17.14
N GLN A 234 3.52 11.95 17.00
CA GLN A 234 4.78 12.71 17.30
C GLN A 234 5.99 12.56 16.33
N VAL A 235 6.38 13.63 15.63
CA VAL A 235 7.62 13.72 14.82
C VAL A 235 8.74 14.32 15.67
N LEU A 236 9.52 13.44 16.32
CA LEU A 236 10.67 13.81 17.14
C LEU A 236 11.97 13.62 16.34
N ALA A 237 12.72 14.70 16.10
CA ALA A 237 14.05 14.67 15.46
C ALA A 237 14.19 13.95 14.09
N GLY A 238 13.09 13.71 13.37
CA GLY A 238 13.06 12.97 12.09
C GLY A 238 12.47 11.56 12.18
N ILE A 239 12.08 11.11 13.38
CA ILE A 239 11.20 9.97 13.62
C ILE A 239 9.81 10.29 13.05
N ILE A 240 9.11 9.33 12.41
CA ILE A 240 7.64 9.43 12.27
C ILE A 240 6.97 8.52 13.29
N ASP A 241 6.81 9.03 14.50
CA ASP A 241 5.71 8.64 15.39
C ASP A 241 4.51 9.61 15.21
N GLY A 242 4.63 10.67 14.37
CA GLY A 242 3.51 11.23 13.59
C GLY A 242 2.89 12.65 13.84
N THR A 243 3.51 13.66 14.46
CA THR A 243 2.93 15.06 14.49
C THR A 243 3.00 15.78 13.13
N GLU A 244 3.53 15.17 12.06
CA GLU A 244 3.33 15.73 10.73
C GLU A 244 1.86 15.51 10.36
N ASN A 245 1.06 16.57 10.39
CA ASN A 245 -0.29 16.56 9.82
C ASN A 245 -0.17 16.04 8.39
N THR A 246 -0.63 14.81 8.16
CA THR A 246 -0.47 14.19 6.85
C THR A 246 -1.48 14.75 5.85
N CYS A 247 -2.51 15.48 6.31
CA CYS A 247 -3.40 16.29 5.46
C CYS A 247 -2.65 17.46 4.81
N ASP A 248 -1.62 18.04 5.43
CA ASP A 248 -0.77 19.08 4.80
C ASP A 248 -0.04 18.56 3.53
N ARG A 249 0.03 17.23 3.34
CA ARG A 249 0.59 16.58 2.15
C ARG A 249 -0.46 16.34 1.05
N ASN A 250 -1.75 16.32 1.39
CA ASN A 250 -2.85 16.09 0.46
C ASN A 250 -3.12 17.34 -0.40
N PRO A 251 -3.65 17.18 -1.62
CA PRO A 251 -4.20 18.31 -2.36
C PRO A 251 -5.40 18.90 -1.60
N ASN A 252 -5.68 20.19 -1.76
CA ASN A 252 -6.63 20.94 -0.93
C ASN A 252 -8.03 20.32 -0.77
N TYR A 253 -8.51 19.56 -1.76
CA TYR A 253 -9.82 18.89 -1.71
C TYR A 253 -9.85 17.60 -0.88
N LEU A 254 -8.70 17.11 -0.41
CA LEU A 254 -8.53 15.92 0.44
C LEU A 254 -7.90 16.27 1.80
N GLN A 255 -7.95 17.52 2.25
CA GLN A 255 -7.35 17.95 3.53
C GLN A 255 -8.30 17.77 4.73
N ASP A 256 -9.52 17.32 4.51
CA ASP A 256 -10.49 17.00 5.56
C ASP A 256 -10.22 15.60 6.13
N GLU A 257 -9.71 15.51 7.35
CA GLU A 257 -9.50 14.23 8.05
C GLU A 257 -10.80 13.43 8.21
N THR A 258 -11.98 14.05 8.23
CA THR A 258 -13.25 13.29 8.38
C THR A 258 -13.64 12.52 7.11
N MET A 259 -13.01 12.82 5.97
CA MET A 259 -13.23 12.14 4.70
C MET A 259 -12.60 10.74 4.71
N THR A 260 -13.40 9.69 4.49
CA THR A 260 -12.91 8.30 4.38
C THR A 260 -12.34 8.00 3.00
N LEU A 261 -11.53 6.95 2.86
CA LEU A 261 -11.08 6.48 1.55
C LEU A 261 -12.26 6.06 0.66
N GLN A 262 -13.35 5.49 1.21
CA GLN A 262 -14.59 5.26 0.44
C GLN A 262 -15.23 6.57 -0.04
N SER A 263 -15.04 7.68 0.68
CA SER A 263 -15.58 8.98 0.27
C SER A 263 -14.95 9.50 -1.03
N LEU A 264 -13.77 8.98 -1.43
CA LEU A 264 -13.16 9.25 -2.75
C LEU A 264 -14.09 8.86 -3.92
N PHE A 265 -15.01 7.89 -3.72
CA PHE A 265 -15.96 7.46 -4.75
C PHE A 265 -16.98 8.54 -5.13
N TYR A 266 -17.30 9.45 -4.20
CA TYR A 266 -18.34 10.48 -4.39
C TYR A 266 -17.75 11.87 -4.67
N LEU A 267 -16.46 11.96 -5.02
CA LEU A 267 -15.81 13.22 -5.36
C LEU A 267 -16.26 13.71 -6.75
N ASP A 268 -16.97 14.84 -6.76
CA ASP A 268 -17.39 15.55 -7.97
C ASP A 268 -16.27 16.51 -8.41
N ILE A 269 -15.17 15.94 -8.92
CA ILE A 269 -13.90 16.65 -9.23
C ILE A 269 -13.77 17.11 -10.71
N TYR A 270 -14.83 17.02 -11.51
CA TYR A 270 -14.81 17.34 -12.96
C TYR A 270 -16.04 18.12 -13.45
#